data_AF-A0A352NH58-F1
#
_entry.id   AF-A0A352NH58-F1
#
_cell.length_a   1.000
_cell.length_b   1.000
_cell.length_c   1.000
_cell.angle_alpha   90.00
_cell.angle_beta   90.00
_cell.angle_gamma   90.00
#
_symmetry.space_group_name_H-M   'P 1'
#
loop_
_entity.id
_entity.type
_entity.pdbx_description
1 polymer ?
#
loop_
_entity_poly.entity_id
_entity_poly.type
_entity_poly.pdbx_seq_one_letter_code
_entity_poly.pdbx_strand_id
1 'polypeptide(L)'
;YRKALALIDDACTWEGLNCAVEKAGDALREIVVDNKRAVLKIGLVGEIYTLLEPFSNQNLERSLGTLGVETDRSVYLSEWVNNHLFGGLLKGERRKNEVCAAAHPYLRHFVGGHGQETIGSAVLYAKAGYNGLIQLFPFTCMPEIVAESVLPDVSCDLNIPSLTLIMDEHSGEAGIQTRLEAFVDLLEQKRETALREQSAG
;
A
#
# COMPACT_ATOMS: atom_id res chain seq x y z
N TYR A 1 -17.08 1.53 -8.95
CA TYR A 1 -15.78 1.99 -9.50
C TYR A 1 -15.87 2.48 -10.94
N ARG A 2 -15.91 1.64 -11.98
CA ARG A 2 -15.83 2.10 -13.40
C ARG A 2 -16.89 3.15 -13.80
N LYS A 3 -18.13 3.01 -13.30
CA LYS A 3 -19.19 4.00 -13.51
C LYS A 3 -18.85 5.37 -12.91
N ALA A 4 -18.25 5.39 -11.73
CA ALA A 4 -17.84 6.62 -11.05
C ALA A 4 -16.67 7.30 -11.77
N LEU A 5 -15.70 6.52 -12.28
CA LEU A 5 -14.62 7.06 -13.10
C LEU A 5 -15.13 7.70 -14.38
N ALA A 6 -16.02 7.02 -15.11
CA ALA A 6 -16.59 7.57 -16.35
C ALA A 6 -17.29 8.93 -16.11
N LEU A 7 -18.02 9.07 -14.99
CA LEU A 7 -18.64 10.35 -14.62
C LEU A 7 -17.62 11.47 -14.40
N ILE A 8 -16.46 11.15 -13.85
CA ILE A 8 -15.37 12.11 -13.62
C ILE A 8 -14.66 12.45 -14.93
N ASP A 9 -14.36 11.44 -15.76
CA ASP A 9 -13.67 11.60 -17.04
C ASP A 9 -14.51 12.43 -18.05
N ASP A 10 -15.84 12.30 -17.98
CA ASP A 10 -16.78 13.05 -18.83
C ASP A 10 -16.96 14.52 -18.39
N ALA A 11 -16.42 14.93 -17.23
CA ALA A 11 -16.61 16.27 -16.70
C ALA A 11 -15.65 17.30 -17.32
N CYS A 12 -16.18 18.23 -18.11
CA CYS A 12 -15.39 19.27 -18.79
C CYS A 12 -15.29 20.61 -18.04
N THR A 13 -15.93 20.76 -16.88
CA THR A 13 -15.94 22.02 -16.09
C THR A 13 -15.76 21.74 -14.60
N TRP A 14 -15.28 22.73 -13.84
CA TRP A 14 -15.12 22.61 -12.38
C TRP A 14 -16.43 22.30 -11.66
N GLU A 15 -17.53 22.95 -12.05
CA GLU A 15 -18.86 22.66 -11.49
C GLU A 15 -19.34 21.26 -11.86
N GLY A 16 -19.14 20.85 -13.12
CA GLY A 16 -19.43 19.50 -13.59
C GLY A 16 -18.63 18.43 -12.84
N LEU A 17 -17.34 18.71 -12.56
CA LEU A 17 -16.46 17.82 -11.82
C LEU A 17 -16.94 17.64 -10.36
N ASN A 18 -17.29 18.74 -9.68
CA ASN A 18 -17.84 18.67 -8.32
C ASN A 18 -19.14 17.85 -8.28
N CYS A 19 -20.04 18.08 -9.25
CA CYS A 19 -21.26 17.30 -9.39
C CYS A 19 -20.98 15.80 -9.66
N ALA A 20 -19.98 15.50 -10.50
CA ALA A 20 -19.57 14.14 -10.81
C ALA A 20 -19.00 13.42 -9.56
N VAL A 21 -18.18 14.11 -8.77
CA VAL A 21 -17.63 13.60 -7.50
C VAL A 21 -18.74 13.32 -6.49
N GLU A 22 -19.72 14.21 -6.36
CA GLU A 22 -20.86 14.02 -5.45
C GLU A 22 -21.69 12.80 -5.85
N LYS A 23 -22.06 12.69 -7.13
CA LYS A 23 -22.79 11.53 -7.69
C LYS A 23 -22.02 10.23 -7.55
N ALA A 24 -20.71 10.26 -7.80
CA ALA A 24 -19.84 9.12 -7.59
C ALA A 24 -19.83 8.70 -6.11
N GLY A 25 -19.79 9.67 -5.19
CA GLY A 25 -19.87 9.45 -3.76
C GLY A 25 -21.20 8.82 -3.32
N ASP A 26 -22.32 9.32 -3.83
CA ASP A 26 -23.65 8.74 -3.57
C ASP A 26 -23.73 7.29 -4.06
N ALA A 27 -23.32 7.03 -5.30
CA ALA A 27 -23.31 5.69 -5.87
C ALA A 27 -22.42 4.71 -5.09
N LEU A 28 -21.35 5.18 -4.45
CA LEU A 28 -20.52 4.36 -3.57
C LEU A 28 -21.17 4.12 -2.20
N ARG A 29 -21.88 5.12 -1.65
CA ARG A 29 -22.62 4.99 -0.37
C ARG A 29 -23.78 4.01 -0.45
N GLU A 30 -24.38 3.84 -1.62
CA GLU A 30 -25.46 2.88 -1.86
C GLU A 30 -25.01 1.41 -1.87
N ILE A 31 -23.71 1.15 -1.95
CA ILE A 31 -23.17 -0.22 -1.96
C ILE A 31 -23.37 -0.83 -0.57
N VAL A 32 -24.01 -2.00 -0.53
CA VAL A 32 -24.19 -2.76 0.72
C VAL A 32 -22.82 -3.19 1.25
N VAL A 33 -22.49 -2.74 2.47
CA VAL A 33 -21.24 -3.08 3.16
C VAL A 33 -21.53 -3.95 4.37
N ASP A 34 -20.80 -5.06 4.50
CA ASP A 34 -20.77 -5.84 5.73
C ASP A 34 -19.74 -5.27 6.71
N ASN A 35 -20.19 -4.38 7.58
CA ASN A 35 -19.35 -3.74 8.61
C ASN A 35 -18.89 -4.71 9.72
N LYS A 36 -19.41 -5.94 9.76
CA LYS A 36 -19.03 -6.94 10.78
C LYS A 36 -17.91 -7.87 10.30
N ARG A 37 -17.64 -7.89 8.99
CA ARG A 37 -16.56 -8.71 8.43
C ARG A 37 -15.20 -8.20 8.91
N ALA A 38 -14.40 -9.08 9.52
CA ALA A 38 -13.02 -8.79 9.82
C ALA A 38 -12.19 -8.83 8.52
N VAL A 39 -11.77 -7.66 8.04
CA VAL A 39 -10.99 -7.52 6.81
C VAL A 39 -9.50 -7.44 7.13
N LEU A 40 -8.68 -8.15 6.37
CA LEU A 40 -7.22 -8.00 6.47
C LEU A 40 -6.81 -6.67 5.86
N LYS A 41 -5.93 -5.94 6.54
CA LYS A 41 -5.33 -4.70 6.06
C LYS A 41 -3.88 -4.94 5.66
N ILE A 42 -3.53 -4.67 4.40
CA ILE A 42 -2.17 -4.83 3.88
C ILE A 42 -1.63 -3.48 3.42
N GLY A 43 -0.45 -3.11 3.93
CA GLY A 43 0.26 -1.91 3.51
C GLY A 43 1.12 -2.18 2.29
N LEU A 44 1.00 -1.34 1.27
CA LEU A 44 1.81 -1.37 0.06
C LEU A 44 2.95 -0.35 0.17
N VAL A 45 4.17 -0.84 0.09
CA VAL A 45 5.42 -0.05 0.18
C VAL A 45 6.30 -0.31 -1.03
N GLY A 46 7.26 0.56 -1.30
CA GLY A 46 8.19 0.41 -2.40
C GLY A 46 8.28 1.61 -3.34
N GLU A 47 8.63 1.33 -4.60
CA GLU A 47 8.90 2.35 -5.60
C GLU A 47 7.61 3.02 -6.11
N ILE A 48 7.62 4.35 -6.22
CA ILE A 48 6.43 5.15 -6.53
C ILE A 48 5.72 4.74 -7.82
N TYR A 49 6.45 4.60 -8.92
CA TYR A 49 5.83 4.35 -10.22
C TYR A 49 5.15 2.98 -10.22
N THR A 50 5.84 1.96 -9.71
CA THR A 50 5.34 0.59 -9.62
C THR A 50 4.14 0.48 -8.67
N LEU A 51 4.12 1.23 -7.57
CA LEU A 51 2.96 1.28 -6.68
C LEU A 51 1.74 1.99 -7.29
N LEU A 52 1.96 3.01 -8.12
CA LEU A 52 0.88 3.85 -8.65
C LEU A 52 0.30 3.34 -9.96
N GLU A 53 1.11 2.74 -10.84
CA GLU A 53 0.70 2.32 -12.18
C GLU A 53 0.15 0.88 -12.17
N PRO A 54 -1.18 0.68 -12.32
CA PRO A 54 -1.80 -0.64 -12.21
C PRO A 54 -1.32 -1.62 -13.28
N PHE A 55 -0.95 -1.14 -14.47
CA PHE A 55 -0.41 -2.04 -15.49
C PHE A 55 0.95 -2.62 -15.06
N SER A 56 1.83 -1.77 -14.51
CA SER A 56 3.18 -2.15 -14.12
C SER A 56 3.24 -3.09 -12.91
N ASN A 57 2.21 -3.11 -12.05
CA ASN A 57 2.11 -4.05 -10.93
C ASN A 57 1.06 -5.16 -11.12
N GLN A 58 0.59 -5.37 -12.35
CA GLN A 58 -0.39 -6.42 -12.68
C GLN A 58 -1.70 -6.31 -11.89
N ASN A 59 -2.18 -5.08 -11.72
CA ASN A 59 -3.42 -4.73 -11.02
C ASN A 59 -3.47 -5.25 -9.57
N LEU A 60 -2.34 -5.21 -8.86
CA LEU A 60 -2.18 -5.76 -7.52
C LEU A 60 -3.33 -5.40 -6.55
N GLU A 61 -3.68 -4.12 -6.45
CA GLU A 61 -4.76 -3.65 -5.56
C GLU A 61 -6.10 -4.31 -5.89
N ARG A 62 -6.38 -4.54 -7.18
CA ARG A 62 -7.60 -5.25 -7.60
C ARG A 62 -7.53 -6.72 -7.20
N SER A 63 -6.40 -7.37 -7.43
CA SER A 63 -6.22 -8.79 -7.09
C SER A 63 -6.37 -9.01 -5.57
N LEU A 64 -5.74 -8.19 -4.74
CA LEU A 64 -5.93 -8.21 -3.28
C LEU A 64 -7.37 -7.91 -2.87
N GLY A 65 -8.01 -6.93 -3.54
CA GLY A 65 -9.43 -6.63 -3.34
C GLY A 65 -10.35 -7.83 -3.65
N THR A 66 -10.04 -8.62 -4.68
CA THR A 66 -10.80 -9.85 -4.99
C THR A 66 -10.60 -10.95 -3.94
N LEU A 67 -9.46 -10.95 -3.24
CA LEU A 67 -9.19 -11.81 -2.09
C LEU A 67 -9.84 -11.28 -0.79
N GLY A 68 -10.54 -10.13 -0.85
CA GLY A 68 -11.22 -9.54 0.31
C GLY A 68 -10.29 -8.80 1.26
N VAL A 69 -9.16 -8.31 0.75
CA VAL A 69 -8.18 -7.52 1.49
C VAL A 69 -8.42 -6.02 1.26
N GLU A 70 -8.26 -5.23 2.32
CA GLU A 70 -8.16 -3.77 2.24
C GLU A 70 -6.68 -3.39 2.09
N THR A 71 -6.37 -2.58 1.08
CA THR A 71 -5.00 -2.15 0.78
C THR A 71 -4.83 -0.66 0.97
N ASP A 72 -3.69 -0.26 1.51
CA ASP A 72 -3.28 1.15 1.65
C ASP A 72 -1.91 1.37 1.03
N ARG A 73 -1.71 2.49 0.33
CA ARG A 73 -0.43 2.81 -0.33
C ARG A 73 0.34 3.83 0.49
N SER A 74 1.61 3.53 0.74
CA SER A 74 2.51 4.44 1.47
C SER A 74 2.75 5.76 0.71
N VAL A 75 2.63 5.73 -0.62
CA VAL A 75 2.84 6.89 -1.49
C VAL A 75 1.58 7.18 -2.29
N TYR A 76 1.06 8.39 -2.16
CA TYR A 76 0.00 8.93 -3.03
C TYR A 76 0.57 10.02 -3.94
N LEU A 77 0.15 10.03 -5.21
CA LEU A 77 0.61 11.01 -6.20
C LEU A 77 0.39 12.46 -5.75
N SER A 78 -0.73 12.76 -5.09
CA SER A 78 -1.05 14.09 -4.57
C SER A 78 -0.05 14.54 -3.50
N GLU A 79 0.39 13.62 -2.65
CA GLU A 79 1.41 13.87 -1.63
C GLU A 79 2.80 14.02 -2.26
N TRP A 80 3.12 13.17 -3.24
CA TRP A 80 4.39 13.27 -3.98
C TRP A 80 4.50 14.57 -4.78
N VAL A 81 3.46 14.94 -5.54
CA VAL A 81 3.36 16.20 -6.30
C VAL A 81 3.49 17.40 -5.37
N ASN A 82 2.81 17.38 -4.23
CA ASN A 82 2.91 18.45 -3.24
C ASN A 82 4.34 18.59 -2.66
N ASN A 83 4.96 17.46 -2.32
CA ASN A 83 6.30 17.45 -1.75
C ASN A 83 7.40 17.85 -2.76
N HIS A 84 7.26 17.51 -4.04
CA HIS A 84 8.29 17.75 -5.06
C HIS A 84 8.05 18.95 -5.97
N LEU A 85 6.79 19.32 -6.27
CA LEU A 85 6.46 20.45 -7.16
C LEU A 85 6.03 21.71 -6.42
N PHE A 86 5.43 21.58 -5.23
CA PHE A 86 4.97 22.72 -4.43
C PHE A 86 5.82 22.98 -3.17
N GLY A 87 6.96 22.30 -3.03
CA GLY A 87 7.89 22.51 -1.93
C GLY A 87 7.28 22.31 -0.54
N GLY A 88 6.25 21.48 -0.40
CA GLY A 88 5.63 21.17 0.90
C GLY A 88 4.68 22.25 1.46
N LEU A 89 4.31 23.27 0.67
CA LEU A 89 3.42 24.37 1.10
C LEU A 89 2.00 23.93 1.51
N LEU A 90 1.51 22.79 1.03
CA LEU A 90 0.29 22.15 1.53
C LEU A 90 0.69 21.02 2.51
N LYS A 91 -0.11 20.76 3.56
CA LYS A 91 0.13 19.83 4.68
C LYS A 91 0.82 18.47 4.32
N GLY A 92 2.14 18.44 4.07
CA GLY A 92 2.87 17.24 3.61
C GLY A 92 4.25 17.02 4.24
N GLU A 93 4.96 18.08 4.63
CA GLU A 93 6.30 17.96 5.26
C GLU A 93 6.31 17.15 6.57
N ARG A 94 5.22 17.19 7.34
CA ARG A 94 5.13 16.45 8.61
C ARG A 94 5.19 14.93 8.41
N ARG A 95 4.52 14.42 7.36
CA ARG A 95 4.47 12.98 7.08
C ARG A 95 5.83 12.48 6.60
N LYS A 96 6.55 13.23 5.76
CA LYS A 96 7.91 12.88 5.34
C LYS A 96 8.87 12.79 6.53
N ASN A 97 8.85 13.79 7.42
CA ASN A 97 9.72 13.78 8.61
C ASN A 97 9.40 12.62 9.55
N GLU A 98 8.12 12.31 9.74
CA GLU A 98 7.67 11.16 10.53
C GLU A 98 8.13 9.83 9.94
N VAL A 99 7.97 9.65 8.63
CA VAL A 99 8.43 8.45 7.90
C VAL A 99 9.95 8.30 8.03
N CYS A 100 10.73 9.36 7.78
CA CYS A 100 12.19 9.31 7.94
C CYS A 100 12.61 9.01 9.39
N ALA A 101 11.92 9.57 10.38
CA ALA A 101 12.17 9.29 11.79
C ALA A 101 11.84 7.83 12.16
N ALA A 102 10.75 7.29 11.62
CA ALA A 102 10.36 5.89 11.80
C ALA A 102 11.37 4.93 11.15
N ALA A 103 11.99 5.32 10.04
CA ALA A 103 13.03 4.54 9.37
C ALA A 103 14.36 4.50 10.14
N HIS A 104 14.65 5.52 10.96
CA HIS A 104 15.97 5.74 11.55
C HIS A 104 16.59 4.55 12.32
N PRO A 105 15.84 3.70 13.05
CA PRO A 105 16.40 2.52 13.70
C PRO A 105 16.97 1.49 12.72
N TYR A 106 16.44 1.44 11.49
CA TYR A 106 16.69 0.41 10.50
C TYR A 106 17.50 0.93 9.30
N LEU A 107 17.21 2.15 8.83
CA LEU A 107 17.86 2.80 7.68
C LEU A 107 18.05 4.29 7.96
N ARG A 108 19.22 4.62 8.52
CA ARG A 108 19.56 5.99 8.98
C ARG A 108 19.79 6.99 7.85
N HIS A 109 20.34 6.52 6.75
CA HIS A 109 20.81 7.38 5.67
C HIS A 109 19.90 7.25 4.45
N PHE A 110 19.73 8.37 3.75
CA PHE A 110 19.06 8.38 2.47
C PHE A 110 19.91 7.63 1.44
N VAL A 111 19.31 6.62 0.80
CA VAL A 111 19.97 5.73 -0.16
C VAL A 111 19.60 6.02 -1.61
N GLY A 112 18.96 7.18 -1.87
CA GLY A 112 18.33 7.49 -3.14
C GLY A 112 16.91 6.91 -3.23
N GLY A 113 16.14 7.33 -4.23
CA GLY A 113 14.79 6.79 -4.48
C GLY A 113 13.86 6.86 -3.27
N HIS A 114 13.13 5.76 -3.02
CA HIS A 114 12.13 5.64 -1.94
C HIS A 114 12.54 4.66 -0.83
N GLY A 115 13.80 4.18 -0.81
CA GLY A 115 14.20 3.09 0.08
C GLY A 115 14.05 3.44 1.57
N GLN A 116 14.36 4.68 1.96
CA GLN A 116 14.17 5.13 3.34
C GLN A 116 12.68 5.31 3.67
N GLU A 117 11.91 5.83 2.73
CA GLU A 117 10.46 6.00 2.84
C GLU A 117 9.72 4.66 2.96
N THR A 118 10.17 3.64 2.24
CA THR A 118 9.66 2.26 2.30
C THR A 118 9.80 1.69 3.70
N ILE A 119 11.00 1.77 4.29
CA ILE A 119 11.26 1.28 5.65
C ILE A 119 10.47 2.08 6.70
N GLY A 120 10.46 3.41 6.58
CA GLY A 120 9.68 4.25 7.48
C GLY A 120 8.20 3.93 7.45
N SER A 121 7.64 3.76 6.25
CA SER A 121 6.22 3.41 6.07
C SER A 121 5.91 2.01 6.59
N ALA A 122 6.81 1.04 6.39
CA ALA A 122 6.68 -0.30 6.96
C ALA A 122 6.55 -0.27 8.49
N VAL A 123 7.39 0.53 9.17
CA VAL A 123 7.32 0.73 10.63
C VAL A 123 6.00 1.39 11.04
N LEU A 124 5.53 2.40 10.29
CA LEU A 124 4.28 3.08 10.60
C LEU A 124 3.06 2.17 10.42
N TYR A 125 3.02 1.37 9.35
CA TYR A 125 1.97 0.38 9.14
C TYR A 125 1.93 -0.68 10.23
N ALA A 126 3.09 -1.17 10.66
CA ALA A 126 3.18 -2.11 11.77
C ALA A 126 2.58 -1.52 13.06
N LYS A 127 2.95 -0.27 13.38
CA LYS A 127 2.41 0.45 14.55
C LYS A 127 0.92 0.76 14.43
N ALA A 128 0.41 0.94 13.21
CA ALA A 128 -1.00 1.13 12.94
C ALA A 128 -1.83 -0.17 12.96
N GLY A 129 -1.20 -1.32 13.22
CA GLY A 129 -1.88 -2.61 13.37
C GLY A 129 -2.28 -3.26 12.04
N TYR A 130 -1.57 -2.95 10.95
CA TYR A 130 -1.77 -3.65 9.67
C TYR A 130 -1.36 -5.12 9.81
N ASN A 131 -2.02 -5.99 9.03
CA ASN A 131 -1.82 -7.42 9.13
C ASN A 131 -0.59 -7.89 8.35
N GLY A 132 -0.18 -7.17 7.32
CA GLY A 132 1.01 -7.49 6.54
C GLY A 132 1.45 -6.34 5.64
N LEU A 133 2.62 -6.53 5.02
CA LEU A 133 3.24 -5.59 4.09
C LEU A 133 3.52 -6.27 2.76
N ILE A 134 3.35 -5.53 1.67
CA ILE A 134 3.84 -5.94 0.35
C ILE A 134 4.77 -4.84 -0.18
N GLN A 135 6.04 -5.18 -0.37
CA GLN A 135 7.02 -4.31 -1.00
C GLN A 135 7.02 -4.56 -2.52
N LEU A 136 6.90 -3.50 -3.32
CA LEU A 136 6.88 -3.57 -4.79
C LEU A 136 7.90 -2.64 -5.41
N PHE A 137 8.72 -3.15 -6.31
CA PHE A 137 9.67 -2.32 -7.05
C PHE A 137 10.11 -2.99 -8.35
N PRO A 138 10.59 -2.24 -9.34
CA PRO A 138 11.06 -2.81 -10.59
C PRO A 138 12.45 -3.45 -10.41
N PHE A 139 12.75 -4.48 -11.20
CA PHE A 139 14.06 -5.10 -11.21
C PHE A 139 15.16 -4.02 -11.39
N THR A 140 16.29 -4.18 -10.70
CA THR A 140 17.41 -3.21 -10.62
C THR A 140 17.20 -1.93 -9.81
N CYS A 141 16.07 -1.75 -9.11
CA CYS A 141 15.87 -0.59 -8.24
C CYS A 141 16.75 -0.66 -6.97
N MET A 142 18.01 -0.18 -7.07
CA MET A 142 18.99 -0.25 -5.98
C MET A 142 18.47 0.24 -4.61
N PRO A 143 17.80 1.41 -4.49
CA PRO A 143 17.26 1.84 -3.19
C PRO A 143 16.29 0.86 -2.54
N GLU A 144 15.46 0.22 -3.37
CA GLU A 144 14.47 -0.74 -2.90
C GLU A 144 15.08 -2.12 -2.64
N ILE A 145 16.16 -2.49 -3.33
CA ILE A 145 16.99 -3.65 -2.97
C ILE A 145 17.63 -3.45 -1.59
N VAL A 146 18.09 -2.22 -1.29
CA VAL A 146 18.57 -1.89 0.05
C VAL A 146 17.44 -2.00 1.07
N ALA A 147 16.26 -1.45 0.78
CA ALA A 147 15.10 -1.58 1.65
C ALA A 147 14.65 -3.06 1.83
N GLU A 148 14.68 -3.86 0.77
CA GLU A 148 14.36 -5.29 0.80
C GLU A 148 15.28 -6.03 1.78
N SER A 149 16.58 -5.70 1.81
CA SER A 149 17.53 -6.32 2.74
C SER A 149 17.27 -5.97 4.21
N VAL A 150 16.57 -4.87 4.48
CA VAL A 150 16.30 -4.34 5.82
C VAL A 150 14.89 -4.68 6.30
N LEU A 151 13.93 -4.87 5.37
CA LEU A 151 12.54 -5.14 5.68
C LEU A 151 12.32 -6.39 6.56
N PRO A 152 13.10 -7.49 6.45
CA PRO A 152 13.01 -8.63 7.37
C PRO A 152 13.24 -8.27 8.84
N ASP A 153 14.14 -7.34 9.14
CA ASP A 153 14.40 -6.88 10.52
C ASP A 153 13.17 -6.16 11.07
N VAL A 154 12.56 -5.28 10.27
CA VAL A 154 11.29 -4.60 10.63
C VAL A 154 10.17 -5.61 10.86
N SER A 155 10.05 -6.60 9.97
CA SER A 155 9.05 -7.67 10.02
C SER A 155 9.18 -8.50 11.31
N CYS A 156 10.40 -8.82 11.71
CA CYS A 156 10.67 -9.59 12.93
C CYS A 156 10.44 -8.76 14.19
N ASP A 157 11.03 -7.56 14.26
CA ASP A 157 10.96 -6.70 15.45
C ASP A 157 9.54 -6.24 15.76
N LEU A 158 8.73 -5.97 14.72
CA LEU A 158 7.37 -5.47 14.85
C LEU A 158 6.31 -6.55 14.59
N ASN A 159 6.74 -7.80 14.40
CA ASN A 159 5.88 -8.97 14.17
C ASN A 159 4.85 -8.79 13.02
N ILE A 160 5.24 -8.09 11.96
CA ILE A 160 4.42 -7.84 10.77
C ILE A 160 4.95 -8.61 9.56
N PRO A 161 4.25 -9.65 9.05
CA PRO A 161 4.72 -10.39 7.89
C PRO A 161 4.84 -9.49 6.65
N SER A 162 5.86 -9.74 5.82
CA SER A 162 6.14 -8.97 4.62
C SER A 162 6.36 -9.88 3.40
N LEU A 163 5.88 -9.46 2.23
CA LEU A 163 6.12 -10.09 0.95
C LEU A 163 6.79 -9.09 0.00
N THR A 164 7.88 -9.49 -0.66
CA THR A 164 8.54 -8.65 -1.67
C THR A 164 8.22 -9.14 -3.07
N LEU A 165 7.72 -8.25 -3.93
CA LEU A 165 7.39 -8.47 -5.32
C LEU A 165 8.28 -7.59 -6.20
N ILE A 166 9.22 -8.23 -6.89
CA ILE A 166 10.08 -7.56 -7.86
C ILE A 166 9.41 -7.66 -9.23
N MET A 167 9.14 -6.52 -9.84
CA MET A 167 8.51 -6.46 -11.16
C MET A 167 9.58 -6.56 -12.24
N ASP A 168 9.47 -7.59 -13.07
CA ASP A 168 10.30 -7.82 -14.26
C ASP A 168 9.37 -8.17 -15.43
N GLU A 169 9.76 -7.82 -16.65
CA GLU A 169 9.02 -8.08 -17.88
C GLU A 169 8.85 -9.59 -18.16
N HIS A 170 9.70 -10.42 -17.55
CA HIS A 170 9.56 -11.88 -17.55
C HIS A 170 8.69 -12.46 -16.44
N SER A 171 8.18 -11.64 -15.50
CA SER A 171 7.36 -12.11 -14.39
C SER A 171 5.97 -12.50 -14.86
N GLY A 172 5.69 -13.81 -14.86
CA GLY A 172 4.37 -14.33 -15.24
C GLY A 172 3.28 -13.95 -14.23
N GLU A 173 2.16 -13.44 -14.75
CA GLU A 173 1.00 -12.96 -13.96
C GLU A 173 0.45 -14.00 -12.99
N ALA A 174 0.34 -15.25 -13.44
CA ALA A 174 -0.09 -16.37 -12.61
C ALA A 174 0.82 -16.59 -11.38
N GLY A 175 2.13 -16.36 -11.52
CA GLY A 175 3.08 -16.54 -10.42
C GLY A 175 2.92 -15.49 -9.32
N ILE A 176 2.63 -14.24 -9.70
CA ILE A 176 2.34 -13.18 -8.71
C ILE A 176 1.03 -13.50 -8.00
N GLN A 177 -0.01 -13.88 -8.73
CA GLN A 177 -1.30 -14.19 -8.15
C GLN A 177 -1.23 -15.30 -7.09
N THR A 178 -0.57 -16.42 -7.37
CA THR A 178 -0.42 -17.51 -6.39
C THR A 178 0.36 -17.08 -5.15
N ARG A 179 1.36 -16.19 -5.29
CA ARG A 179 2.10 -15.64 -4.14
C ARG A 179 1.24 -14.73 -3.28
N LEU A 180 0.33 -13.95 -3.88
CA LEU A 180 -0.63 -13.14 -3.16
C LEU A 180 -1.63 -13.99 -2.39
N GLU A 181 -2.20 -15.01 -3.05
CA GLU A 181 -3.11 -15.97 -2.44
C GLU A 181 -2.46 -16.62 -1.22
N ALA A 182 -1.26 -17.20 -1.40
CA ALA A 182 -0.52 -17.82 -0.31
C ALA A 182 -0.17 -16.85 0.84
N PHE A 183 0.12 -15.58 0.52
CA PHE A 183 0.40 -14.58 1.53
C PHE A 183 -0.86 -14.21 2.33
N VAL A 184 -1.99 -14.03 1.65
CA VAL A 184 -3.28 -13.76 2.31
C VAL A 184 -3.67 -14.92 3.22
N ASP A 185 -3.55 -16.17 2.75
CA ASP A 185 -3.83 -17.37 3.54
C ASP A 185 -2.98 -17.42 4.83
N LEU A 186 -1.69 -17.10 4.72
CA LEU A 186 -0.78 -17.02 5.87
C LEU A 186 -1.25 -15.97 6.89
N LEU A 187 -1.66 -14.79 6.43
CA LEU A 187 -2.16 -13.72 7.29
C LEU A 187 -3.47 -14.10 7.99
N GLU A 188 -4.38 -14.77 7.27
CA GLU A 188 -5.64 -15.27 7.85
C GLU A 188 -5.34 -16.30 8.95
N GLN A 189 -4.46 -17.25 8.69
CA GLN A 189 -4.08 -18.27 9.68
C GLN A 189 -3.42 -17.65 10.92
N LYS A 190 -2.53 -16.67 10.73
CA LYS A 190 -1.89 -15.93 11.85
C LYS A 190 -2.95 -15.24 12.70
N ARG A 191 -3.93 -14.57 12.07
CA ARG A 191 -5.03 -13.90 12.77
C ARG A 191 -5.91 -14.88 13.53
N GLU A 192 -6.29 -16.00 12.92
CA GLU A 192 -7.09 -17.04 13.59
C GLU A 192 -6.38 -17.61 14.82
N THR A 193 -5.07 -17.87 14.70
CA THR A 193 -4.27 -18.40 15.80
C THR A 193 -4.25 -17.42 16.97
N ALA A 194 -4.00 -16.14 16.71
CA ALA A 194 -4.04 -15.09 17.74
C ALA A 194 -5.41 -14.96 18.43
N LEU A 195 -6.52 -15.10 17.68
CA LEU A 195 -7.88 -15.08 18.26
C LEU A 195 -8.16 -16.29 19.16
N ARG A 196 -7.66 -17.48 18.77
CA ARG A 196 -7.81 -18.70 19.57
C ARG A 196 -7.02 -18.60 20.88
N GLU A 197 -5.81 -18.08 20.84
CA GLU A 197 -4.97 -17.87 22.03
C GLU A 197 -5.61 -16.87 23.01
N GLN A 198 -6.19 -15.78 22.51
CA GLN A 198 -6.91 -14.79 23.33
C GLN A 198 -8.20 -15.33 23.96
N SER A 199 -8.85 -16.31 23.33
CA SER A 199 -10.10 -16.91 23.83
C SER A 199 -9.84 -18.02 24.85
N ALA A 200 -8.61 -18.52 24.96
CA ALA A 200 -8.22 -19.62 25.82
C ALA A 200 -7.56 -19.19 27.15
N GLY A 201 -7.22 -17.90 27.30
CA GLY A 201 -6.69 -17.29 28.53
C GLY A 201 -7.76 -16.53 29.30
#